data_AF-A0A2D4NN36-F1
#
_entry.id   AF-A0A2D4NN36-F1
#
_cell.length_a   1.000
_cell.length_b   1.000
_cell.length_c   1.000
_cell.angle_alpha   90.00
_cell.angle_beta   90.00
_cell.angle_gamma   90.00
#
_symmetry.space_group_name_H-M   'P 1'
#
loop_
_entity.id
_entity.type
_entity.pdbx_description
1 polymer ?
#
loop_
_entity_poly.entity_id
_entity_poly.type
_entity_poly.pdbx_seq_one_letter_code
_entity_poly.pdbx_strand_id
1 'polypeptide(L)'
;RGIEQVYRDGLEILRNRYNQSEGLHTWQLMYGCELQTDGSKRGFAQYGYDGRTFLTFDKETLAWVAPDPQAQITKRRWDHIPGNNQGIKSYLEETCIEWLEKYLS
;
A
#
# COMPACT_ATOMS: atom_id res chain seq x y z
N ARG A 1 -9.78 -8.12 12.67
CA ARG A 1 -8.79 -9.13 13.12
C ARG A 1 -8.36 -9.94 11.89
N GLY A 2 -7.07 -10.15 11.66
CA GLY A 2 -6.56 -10.88 10.48
C GLY A 2 -5.38 -10.23 9.75
N ILE A 3 -5.08 -8.96 10.05
CA ILE A 3 -3.99 -8.22 9.39
C ILE A 3 -2.63 -8.88 9.66
N GLU A 4 -2.33 -9.29 10.90
CA GLU A 4 -1.04 -9.94 11.22
C GLU A 4 -0.76 -11.17 10.34
N GLN A 5 -1.75 -12.07 10.18
CA GLN A 5 -1.58 -13.27 9.36
C GLN A 5 -1.31 -12.92 7.89
N VAL A 6 -2.01 -11.92 7.34
CA VAL A 6 -1.79 -11.45 5.97
C VAL A 6 -0.35 -10.96 5.76
N TYR A 7 0.24 -10.28 6.75
CA TYR A 7 1.62 -9.82 6.65
C TYR A 7 2.62 -10.97 6.80
N ARG A 8 2.34 -11.94 7.68
CA ARG A 8 3.15 -13.15 7.84
C ARG A 8 3.19 -13.96 6.54
N ASP A 9 2.04 -14.20 5.92
CA ASP A 9 1.95 -14.91 4.64
C ASP A 9 2.64 -14.10 3.52
N GLY A 10 2.49 -12.78 3.54
CA GLY A 10 3.17 -11.86 2.62
C GLY A 10 4.69 -11.96 2.69
N LEU A 11 5.27 -12.01 3.90
CA LEU A 11 6.70 -12.19 4.12
C LEU A 11 7.20 -13.50 3.51
N GLU A 12 6.48 -14.60 3.69
CA GLU A 12 6.87 -15.90 3.15
C GLU A 12 6.80 -15.93 1.61
N ILE A 13 5.75 -15.36 1.03
CA ILE A 13 5.61 -15.20 -0.42
C ILE A 13 6.77 -14.38 -0.99
N LEU A 14 7.14 -13.27 -0.34
CA LEU A 14 8.22 -12.40 -0.81
C LEU A 14 9.56 -13.09 -0.70
N ARG A 15 9.88 -13.72 0.44
CA ARG A 15 11.12 -14.48 0.63
C ARG A 15 11.31 -15.52 -0.49
N ASN A 16 10.27 -16.30 -0.79
CA ASN A 16 10.30 -17.29 -1.85
C ASN A 16 10.49 -16.64 -3.23
N ARG A 17 9.80 -15.52 -3.49
CA ARG A 17 9.87 -14.81 -4.78
C ARG A 17 11.25 -14.22 -5.07
N TYR A 18 11.97 -13.77 -4.05
CA TYR A 18 13.34 -13.26 -4.18
C TYR A 18 14.41 -14.35 -4.03
N ASN A 19 14.03 -15.63 -3.89
CA ASN A 19 14.93 -16.75 -3.63
C ASN A 19 15.88 -16.50 -2.44
N GLN A 20 15.37 -15.86 -1.38
CA GLN A 20 16.17 -15.53 -0.19
C GLN A 20 16.21 -16.71 0.78
N SER A 21 17.37 -16.93 1.38
CA SER A 21 17.58 -17.94 2.43
C SER A 21 16.99 -17.49 3.77
N GLU A 22 17.27 -18.23 4.85
CA GLU A 22 16.97 -17.78 6.20
C GLU A 22 17.63 -16.42 6.50
N GLY A 23 16.91 -15.57 7.23
CA GLY A 23 17.28 -14.19 7.48
C GLY A 23 16.10 -13.37 8.00
N LEU A 24 16.39 -12.15 8.46
CA LEU A 24 15.36 -11.18 8.84
C LEU A 24 14.97 -10.34 7.62
N HIS A 25 13.67 -10.30 7.33
CA HIS A 25 13.09 -9.52 6.25
C HIS A 25 11.97 -8.63 6.77
N THR A 26 11.71 -7.53 6.07
CA THR A 26 10.66 -6.58 6.47
C THR A 26 9.61 -6.43 5.37
N TRP A 27 8.34 -6.49 5.74
CA TRP A 27 7.21 -6.18 4.87
C TRP A 27 6.37 -5.10 5.54
N GLN A 28 6.28 -3.94 4.89
CA GLN A 28 5.74 -2.73 5.49
C GLN A 28 4.70 -2.10 4.57
N LEU A 29 3.61 -1.60 5.16
CA LEU A 29 2.64 -0.74 4.50
C LEU A 29 2.68 0.62 5.16
N MET A 30 2.82 1.65 4.34
CA MET A 30 2.70 3.04 4.72
C MET A 30 1.53 3.63 3.94
N TYR A 31 0.48 4.05 4.62
CA TYR A 31 -0.70 4.62 3.99
C TYR A 31 -1.31 5.69 4.89
N GLY A 32 -1.99 6.66 4.29
CA GLY A 32 -2.58 7.75 5.02
C GLY A 32 -2.92 8.92 4.12
N CYS A 33 -3.28 10.02 4.77
CA CYS A 33 -3.65 11.26 4.13
C CYS A 33 -3.10 12.45 4.91
N GLU A 34 -2.99 13.59 4.23
CA GLU A 34 -2.45 14.83 4.75
C GLU A 34 -3.38 15.99 4.42
N LEU A 35 -3.57 16.87 5.41
CA LEU A 35 -4.18 18.19 5.25
C LEU A 35 -3.06 19.23 5.32
N GLN A 36 -2.84 19.94 4.22
CA GLN A 36 -1.84 21.00 4.17
C GLN A 36 -2.44 22.36 4.55
N THR A 37 -1.57 23.30 4.92
CA THR A 37 -1.97 24.65 5.34
C THR A 37 -2.67 25.46 4.27
N ASP A 38 -2.43 25.14 2.98
CA ASP A 38 -3.12 25.74 1.83
C ASP A 38 -4.50 25.11 1.55
N GLY A 39 -4.94 24.17 2.40
CA GLY A 39 -6.18 23.42 2.25
C GLY A 39 -6.09 22.24 1.27
N SER A 40 -4.92 21.99 0.65
CA SER A 40 -4.76 20.87 -0.26
C SER A 40 -4.69 19.53 0.49
N LYS A 41 -5.37 18.53 -0.08
CA LYS A 41 -5.51 17.19 0.49
C LYS A 41 -4.64 16.22 -0.30
N ARG A 42 -3.82 15.42 0.39
CA ARG A 42 -3.03 14.34 -0.23
C ARG A 42 -3.37 13.01 0.40
N GLY A 43 -3.23 11.94 -0.37
CA GLY A 43 -3.39 10.57 0.09
C GLY A 43 -2.33 9.69 -0.54
N PHE A 44 -1.75 8.77 0.23
CA PHE A 44 -0.70 7.87 -0.22
C PHE A 44 -0.94 6.46 0.30
N ALA A 45 -0.50 5.47 -0.49
CA ALA A 45 -0.37 4.08 -0.05
C ALA A 45 0.84 3.46 -0.75
N GLN A 46 1.75 2.91 0.04
CA GLN A 46 3.00 2.33 -0.43
C GLN A 46 3.33 1.08 0.37
N TYR A 47 3.75 0.04 -0.33
CA TYR A 47 4.34 -1.15 0.27
C TYR A 47 5.85 -1.13 0.10
N GLY A 48 6.57 -1.47 1.16
CA GLY A 48 8.02 -1.61 1.20
C GLY A 48 8.44 -3.04 1.55
N TYR A 49 9.49 -3.54 0.87
CA TYR A 49 10.14 -4.81 1.17
C TYR A 49 11.64 -4.58 1.36
N ASP A 50 12.18 -5.04 2.49
CA ASP A 50 13.59 -4.84 2.88
C ASP A 50 14.07 -3.37 2.70
N GLY A 51 13.24 -2.42 3.14
CA GLY A 51 13.50 -0.98 3.06
C GLY A 51 13.40 -0.37 1.65
N ARG A 52 13.08 -1.15 0.63
CA ARG A 52 12.92 -0.70 -0.77
C ARG A 52 11.45 -0.56 -1.13
N THR A 53 11.12 0.42 -1.97
CA THR A 53 9.76 0.54 -2.53
C THR A 53 9.41 -0.70 -3.34
N PHE A 54 8.35 -1.39 -2.92
CA PHE A 54 7.83 -2.57 -3.60
C PHE A 54 6.63 -2.22 -4.48
N LEU A 55 5.64 -1.52 -3.94
CA LEU A 55 4.49 -0.99 -4.68
C LEU A 55 4.12 0.41 -4.20
N THR A 56 3.68 1.29 -5.11
CA THR A 56 3.08 2.58 -4.77
C THR A 56 1.74 2.71 -5.47
N PHE A 57 0.70 3.19 -4.80
CA PHE A 57 -0.61 3.37 -5.43
C PHE A 57 -0.69 4.70 -6.16
N ASP A 58 -1.02 4.66 -7.45
CA ASP A 58 -1.31 5.85 -8.26
C ASP A 58 -2.83 6.04 -8.33
N LYS A 59 -3.31 7.08 -7.64
CA LYS A 59 -4.74 7.41 -7.54
C LYS A 59 -5.30 7.99 -8.84
N GLU A 60 -4.46 8.55 -9.70
CA GLU A 60 -4.89 9.15 -10.96
C GLU A 60 -5.17 8.05 -11.99
N THR A 61 -4.30 7.06 -12.06
CA THR A 61 -4.47 5.91 -12.97
C THR A 61 -5.25 4.75 -12.35
N LEU A 62 -5.59 4.83 -11.06
CA LEU A 62 -6.25 3.76 -10.28
C LEU A 62 -5.51 2.42 -10.40
N ALA A 63 -4.19 2.47 -10.30
CA ALA A 63 -3.34 1.31 -10.46
C ALA A 63 -2.14 1.33 -9.50
N TRP A 64 -1.66 0.15 -9.15
CA TRP A 64 -0.39 0.03 -8.45
C TRP A 64 0.78 0.25 -9.41
N VAL A 65 1.86 0.88 -8.94
CA VAL A 65 3.13 1.07 -9.64
C VAL A 65 4.15 0.15 -9.00
N ALA A 66 4.78 -0.70 -9.82
CA ALA A 66 5.73 -1.73 -9.40
C ALA A 66 7.13 -1.45 -9.98
N PRO A 67 8.00 -0.74 -9.25
CA PRO A 67 9.36 -0.47 -9.74
C PRO A 67 10.24 -1.73 -9.74
N ASP A 68 9.93 -2.73 -8.92
CA ASP A 68 10.64 -4.02 -8.89
C ASP A 68 9.95 -5.04 -9.82
N PRO A 69 10.69 -5.77 -10.68
CA PRO A 69 10.15 -6.88 -11.47
C PRO A 69 9.38 -7.93 -10.65
N GLN A 70 9.85 -8.24 -9.44
CA GLN A 70 9.19 -9.18 -8.53
C GLN A 70 7.86 -8.63 -7.97
N ALA A 71 7.68 -7.31 -7.98
CA ALA A 71 6.42 -6.68 -7.58
C ALA A 71 5.33 -6.72 -8.66
N GLN A 72 5.69 -6.94 -9.93
CA GLN A 72 4.75 -6.96 -11.05
C GLN A 72 3.67 -8.04 -10.90
N ILE A 73 4.01 -9.19 -10.31
CA ILE A 73 3.05 -10.27 -10.05
C ILE A 73 1.98 -9.79 -9.06
N THR A 74 2.39 -9.15 -7.96
CA THR A 74 1.45 -8.59 -6.97
C THR A 74 0.61 -7.48 -7.58
N LYS A 75 1.22 -6.55 -8.32
CA LYS A 75 0.51 -5.48 -9.05
C LYS A 75 -0.60 -6.05 -9.92
N ARG A 76 -0.28 -6.98 -10.82
CA ARG A 76 -1.27 -7.60 -11.73
C ARG A 76 -2.42 -8.22 -10.95
N ARG A 77 -2.11 -8.98 -9.90
CA ARG A 77 -3.15 -9.62 -9.08
C ARG A 77 -4.06 -8.60 -8.42
N TRP A 78 -3.51 -7.56 -7.79
CA TRP A 78 -4.28 -6.57 -7.03
C TRP A 78 -5.09 -5.63 -7.92
N ASP A 79 -4.54 -5.21 -9.06
CA ASP A 79 -5.25 -4.36 -10.02
C ASP A 79 -6.47 -5.07 -10.65
N HIS A 80 -6.48 -6.40 -10.68
CA HIS A 80 -7.61 -7.18 -11.20
C HIS A 80 -8.67 -7.51 -10.15
N ILE A 81 -8.49 -7.13 -8.88
CA ILE A 81 -9.50 -7.34 -7.85
C ILE A 81 -10.62 -6.31 -8.07
N PRO A 82 -11.86 -6.73 -8.40
CA PRO A 82 -12.93 -5.79 -8.72
C PRO A 82 -13.22 -4.82 -7.58
N GLY A 83 -13.24 -3.51 -7.87
CA GLY A 83 -13.56 -2.44 -6.93
C GLY A 83 -12.49 -2.13 -5.88
N ASN A 84 -11.41 -2.90 -5.79
CA ASN A 84 -10.39 -2.71 -4.76
C ASN A 84 -9.67 -1.37 -4.91
N ASN A 85 -9.25 -1.01 -6.12
CA ASN A 85 -8.52 0.23 -6.36
C ASN A 85 -9.40 1.46 -6.17
N GLN A 86 -10.69 1.39 -6.53
CA GLN A 86 -11.66 2.45 -6.23
C GLN A 86 -11.87 2.62 -4.73
N GLY A 87 -11.98 1.51 -3.97
CA GLY A 87 -12.08 1.56 -2.51
C GLY A 87 -10.86 2.18 -1.84
N ILE A 88 -9.65 1.85 -2.32
CA ILE A 88 -8.41 2.48 -1.83
C ILE A 88 -8.44 3.99 -2.11
N LYS A 89 -8.81 4.41 -3.33
CA LYS A 89 -8.90 5.84 -3.67
C LYS A 89 -9.89 6.58 -2.77
N SER A 90 -11.11 6.08 -2.62
CA SER A 90 -12.13 6.71 -1.76
C SER A 90 -11.64 6.80 -0.30
N TYR A 91 -11.00 5.76 0.23
CA TYR A 91 -10.41 5.84 1.57
C TYR A 91 -9.36 6.96 1.67
N LEU A 92 -8.45 7.06 0.70
CA LEU A 92 -7.34 8.01 0.72
C LEU A 92 -7.77 9.47 0.48
N GLU A 93 -8.87 9.69 -0.23
CA GLU A 93 -9.36 11.04 -0.59
C GLU A 93 -10.49 11.55 0.30
N GLU A 94 -11.29 10.64 0.87
CA GLU A 94 -12.49 10.98 1.63
C GLU A 94 -12.35 10.50 3.07
N THR A 95 -12.47 9.19 3.30
CA THR A 95 -12.58 8.62 4.65
C THR A 95 -11.43 9.04 5.55
N CYS A 96 -10.18 8.89 5.08
CA CYS A 96 -9.01 9.25 5.87
C CYS A 96 -9.04 10.74 6.26
N ILE A 97 -9.43 11.61 5.33
CA ILE A 97 -9.49 13.05 5.57
C ILE A 97 -10.57 13.39 6.60
N GLU A 98 -11.76 12.80 6.49
CA GLU A 98 -12.85 13.00 7.48
C GLU A 98 -12.39 12.60 8.89
N TRP A 99 -11.68 11.47 9.02
CA TRP A 99 -11.10 11.06 10.28
C TRP A 99 -10.04 12.05 10.78
N LEU A 100 -9.16 12.52 9.89
CA LEU A 100 -8.13 13.48 10.25
C LEU A 100 -8.72 14.82 10.74
N GLU A 101 -9.71 15.37 10.03
CA GLU A 101 -10.43 16.58 10.44
C GLU A 101 -11.10 16.39 11.81
N LYS A 102 -11.72 15.23 12.04
CA LYS A 102 -12.36 14.88 13.32
C LYS A 102 -11.37 14.80 14.48
N TYR A 103 -10.17 14.25 14.28
CA TYR A 103 -9.17 14.11 15.36
C TYR A 103 -8.37 15.39 15.62
N LEU A 104 -8.38 16.34 14.68
CA LEU A 104 -7.74 17.65 14.85
C LEU A 104 -8.69 18.72 15.44
N SER A 105 -9.99 18.44 15.45
CA SER A 105 -11.04 19.29 16.05
C SER A 105 -11.07 19.16 17.58
#